data_AF-A0AAV5QIQ7-F1
#
_entry.id   AF-A0AAV5QIQ7-F1
#
_cell.length_a   1.000
_cell.length_b   1.000
_cell.length_c   1.000
_cell.angle_alpha   90.00
_cell.angle_beta   90.00
_cell.angle_gamma   90.00
#
_symmetry.space_group_name_H-M   'P 1'
#
loop_
_entity.id
_entity.type
_entity.pdbx_description
1 polymer ?
#
loop_
_entity_poly.entity_id
_entity_poly.type
_entity_poly.pdbx_seq_one_letter_code
_entity_poly.pdbx_strand_id
1 'polypeptide(L)'
;MQFSIASAALSATFASLAMALPIKTADDSNFNLMVLRSGSPVHFAPVNYDETHAQVFSIGRAAGGSPANLTLQSDSSIVDETGRGVYINPNTGDVGLVGEGQKASTGFSFDGYEFLYQGNSSFFACPSGEDVYSLTFDYSYEGCLGITLYHI
;
A
#
# COMPACT_ATOMS: atom_id res chain seq x y z
N MET A 1 17.84 -40.95 -59.75
CA MET A 1 17.75 -41.20 -58.30
C MET A 1 17.62 -39.82 -57.65
N GLN A 2 16.44 -39.45 -57.19
CA GLN A 2 16.13 -38.11 -56.67
C GLN A 2 15.42 -38.32 -55.33
N PHE A 3 16.09 -37.98 -54.23
CA PHE A 3 15.55 -38.11 -52.88
C PHE A 3 14.84 -36.81 -52.50
N SER A 4 13.54 -36.91 -52.23
CA SER A 4 12.72 -35.81 -51.71
C SER A 4 12.64 -35.96 -50.20
N ILE A 5 13.15 -34.98 -49.46
CA ILE A 5 13.08 -34.91 -48.00
C ILE A 5 12.00 -33.88 -47.63
N ALA A 6 10.93 -34.34 -46.98
CA ALA A 6 9.87 -33.49 -46.47
C ALA A 6 10.26 -32.95 -45.08
N SER A 7 10.43 -31.64 -44.98
CA SER A 7 10.61 -30.93 -43.70
C SER A 7 9.25 -30.71 -43.04
N ALA A 8 9.01 -31.36 -41.90
CA ALA A 8 7.89 -31.06 -41.03
C ALA A 8 8.32 -30.03 -39.97
N ALA A 9 7.77 -28.82 -40.03
CA ALA A 9 7.96 -27.80 -39.00
C ALA A 9 6.98 -28.05 -37.84
N LEU A 10 7.52 -28.39 -36.67
CA LEU A 10 6.75 -28.46 -35.43
C LEU A 10 6.57 -27.04 -34.89
N SER A 11 5.34 -26.51 -34.95
CA SER A 11 5.00 -25.23 -34.34
C SER A 11 4.63 -25.47 -32.88
N ALA A 12 5.48 -25.06 -31.94
CA ALA A 12 5.22 -25.13 -30.52
C ALA A 12 4.55 -23.82 -30.06
N THR A 13 3.25 -23.85 -29.84
CA THR A 13 2.49 -22.78 -29.18
C THR A 13 2.75 -22.83 -27.68
N PHE A 14 3.50 -21.87 -27.16
CA PHE A 14 3.65 -21.66 -25.72
C PHE A 14 2.40 -20.94 -25.19
N ALA A 15 1.45 -21.70 -24.64
CA ALA A 15 0.39 -21.14 -23.81
C ALA A 15 1.02 -20.70 -22.48
N SER A 16 1.21 -19.39 -22.31
CA SER A 16 1.64 -18.82 -21.03
C SER A 16 0.48 -18.90 -20.04
N LEU A 17 0.56 -19.81 -19.07
CA LEU A 17 -0.30 -19.76 -17.89
C LEU A 17 0.22 -18.66 -16.97
N ALA A 18 -0.29 -17.44 -17.15
CA ALA A 18 -0.20 -16.43 -16.10
C ALA A 18 -1.04 -16.93 -14.92
N MET A 19 -0.39 -17.34 -13.83
CA MET A 19 -1.05 -17.55 -12.55
C MET A 19 -1.50 -16.18 -12.05
N ALA A 20 -2.74 -15.80 -12.34
CA ALA A 20 -3.36 -14.64 -11.72
C ALA A 20 -3.57 -14.98 -10.24
N LEU A 21 -2.75 -14.41 -9.36
CA LEU A 21 -3.01 -14.43 -7.92
C LEU A 21 -4.39 -13.78 -7.68
N PRO A 22 -5.21 -14.31 -6.76
CA PRO A 22 -6.47 -13.69 -6.42
C PRO A 22 -6.21 -12.36 -5.69
N ILE A 23 -6.21 -11.26 -6.45
CA ILE A 23 -6.27 -9.91 -5.88
C ILE A 23 -7.65 -9.78 -5.24
N LYS A 24 -7.71 -9.65 -3.92
CA LYS A 24 -8.96 -9.41 -3.21
C LYS A 24 -9.43 -7.99 -3.56
N THR A 25 -10.42 -7.90 -4.45
CA THR A 25 -11.11 -6.64 -4.77
C THR A 25 -11.96 -6.18 -3.58
N ALA A 26 -12.17 -4.87 -3.48
CA ALA A 26 -12.97 -4.13 -2.49
C ALA A 26 -13.80 -4.97 -1.52
N ASP A 27 -13.48 -4.83 -0.24
CA ASP A 27 -14.25 -5.37 0.87
C ASP A 27 -14.94 -4.16 1.53
N ASP A 28 -16.27 -4.15 1.56
CA ASP A 28 -17.05 -3.14 2.30
C ASP A 28 -16.79 -3.22 3.82
N SER A 29 -15.98 -4.18 4.27
CA SER A 29 -15.45 -4.24 5.62
C SER A 29 -14.40 -3.14 5.85
N ASN A 30 -14.66 -2.38 6.91
CA ASN A 30 -13.67 -1.55 7.57
C ASN A 30 -12.44 -2.38 7.99
N PHE A 31 -11.25 -1.79 7.87
CA PHE A 31 -9.99 -2.37 8.31
C PHE A 31 -9.09 -1.30 8.95
N ASN A 32 -8.13 -1.74 9.76
CA ASN A 32 -7.02 -0.92 10.22
C ASN A 32 -5.71 -1.42 9.60
N LEU A 33 -4.67 -0.59 9.62
CA LEU A 33 -3.33 -0.97 9.18
C LEU A 33 -2.38 -1.11 10.36
N MET A 34 -1.56 -2.15 10.32
CA MET A 34 -0.51 -2.42 11.30
C MET A 34 0.84 -2.60 10.60
N VAL A 35 1.89 -2.08 11.24
CA VAL A 35 3.26 -2.16 10.74
C VAL A 35 3.90 -3.49 11.14
N LEU A 36 4.46 -4.20 10.16
CA LEU A 36 5.34 -5.34 10.36
C LEU A 36 6.79 -4.96 10.01
N ARG A 37 7.58 -4.66 11.03
CA ARG A 37 9.04 -4.50 10.90
C ARG A 37 9.80 -4.98 12.14
N SER A 38 10.18 -6.25 12.16
CA SER A 38 10.81 -6.87 13.33
C SER A 38 12.09 -6.14 13.76
N GLY A 39 12.33 -6.06 15.07
CA GLY A 39 13.51 -5.39 15.64
C GLY A 39 13.49 -3.86 15.55
N SER A 40 12.34 -3.25 15.27
CA SER A 40 12.19 -1.79 15.18
C SER A 40 11.16 -1.25 16.17
N PRO A 41 11.26 0.04 16.55
CA PRO A 41 10.32 0.66 17.50
C PRO A 41 8.88 0.75 16.96
N VAL A 42 8.70 0.62 15.64
CA VAL A 42 7.38 0.65 14.98
C VAL A 42 6.80 -0.73 14.73
N HIS A 43 7.43 -1.82 15.21
CA HIS A 43 6.88 -3.16 15.05
C HIS A 43 5.54 -3.31 15.78
N PHE A 44 4.52 -3.81 15.06
CA PHE A 44 3.13 -3.90 15.52
C PHE A 44 2.50 -2.56 15.91
N ALA A 45 3.09 -1.44 15.48
CA ALA A 45 2.46 -0.13 15.65
C ALA A 45 1.28 0.00 14.67
N PRO A 46 0.13 0.53 15.11
CA PRO A 46 -0.94 0.88 14.20
C PRO A 46 -0.57 2.11 13.36
N VAL A 47 -1.19 2.23 12.20
CA VAL A 47 -1.28 3.48 11.45
C VAL A 47 -2.46 4.27 12.03
N ASN A 48 -2.20 5.49 12.49
CA ASN A 48 -3.17 6.35 13.15
C ASN A 48 -3.48 7.59 12.31
N TYR A 49 -4.63 8.20 12.60
CA TYR A 49 -4.87 9.58 12.22
C TYR A 49 -3.96 10.50 13.03
N ASP A 50 -3.30 11.46 12.37
CA ASP A 50 -2.66 12.57 13.05
C ASP A 50 -3.70 13.68 13.27
N GLU A 51 -4.08 13.91 14.53
CA GLU A 51 -5.06 14.94 14.91
C GLU A 51 -4.58 16.37 14.60
N THR A 52 -3.26 16.57 14.49
CA THR A 52 -2.64 17.86 14.17
C THR A 52 -2.38 18.04 12.67
N HIS A 53 -2.14 16.94 11.94
CA HIS A 53 -1.84 16.94 10.51
C HIS A 53 -2.61 15.86 9.77
N ALA A 54 -3.94 16.00 9.64
CA ALA A 54 -4.79 15.00 8.98
C ALA A 54 -4.39 14.60 7.54
N GLN A 55 -3.52 15.39 6.89
CA GLN A 55 -2.96 15.13 5.57
C GLN A 55 -1.82 14.10 5.57
N VAL A 56 -1.37 13.65 6.76
CA VAL A 56 -0.31 12.65 6.92
C VAL A 56 -0.71 11.68 8.04
N PHE A 57 -0.70 10.39 7.76
CA PHE A 57 -0.89 9.36 8.76
C PHE A 57 0.37 9.17 9.59
N SER A 58 0.16 8.85 10.86
CA SER A 58 1.24 8.67 11.82
C SER A 58 1.38 7.21 12.23
N ILE A 59 2.58 6.82 12.64
CA ILE A 59 2.94 5.50 13.10
C ILE A 59 3.64 5.65 14.45
N GLY A 60 3.24 4.81 15.40
CA GLY A 60 3.86 4.74 16.71
C GLY A 60 2.91 5.09 17.85
N ARG A 61 3.25 4.65 19.07
CA ARG A 61 2.40 4.82 20.25
C ARG A 61 2.39 6.26 20.78
N ALA A 62 3.43 7.04 20.48
CA ALA A 62 3.55 8.44 20.89
C ALA A 62 2.84 9.40 19.92
N ALA A 63 2.39 8.92 18.76
CA ALA A 63 1.87 9.74 17.69
C ALA A 63 0.56 10.47 18.04
N GLY A 64 -0.12 10.09 19.13
CA GLY A 64 -1.48 10.53 19.40
C GLY A 64 -2.46 10.03 18.33
N GLY A 65 -3.76 10.18 18.59
CA GLY A 65 -4.81 9.79 17.65
C GLY A 65 -5.23 8.33 17.69
N SER A 66 -6.36 8.05 17.05
CA SER A 66 -6.94 6.71 16.92
C SER A 66 -6.40 5.99 15.68
N PRO A 67 -6.37 4.64 15.68
CA PRO A 67 -6.09 3.86 14.48
C PRO A 67 -6.96 4.30 13.31
N ALA A 68 -6.36 4.48 12.14
CA ALA A 68 -7.06 4.88 10.93
C ALA A 68 -8.01 3.77 10.51
N ASN A 69 -9.31 4.07 10.48
CA ASN A 69 -10.36 3.12 10.13
C ASN A 69 -10.76 3.35 8.67
N LEU A 70 -10.38 2.40 7.81
CA LEU A 70 -10.35 2.61 6.38
C LEU A 70 -11.23 1.60 5.65
N THR A 71 -11.75 1.99 4.49
CA THR A 71 -12.52 1.11 3.60
C THR A 71 -11.92 1.15 2.20
N LEU A 72 -11.68 -0.03 1.61
CA LEU A 72 -11.16 -0.17 0.26
C LEU A 72 -12.34 -0.22 -0.71
N GLN A 73 -12.45 0.81 -1.55
CA GLN A 73 -13.53 0.96 -2.52
C GLN A 73 -13.29 0.13 -3.78
N SER A 74 -14.37 -0.13 -4.53
CA SER A 74 -14.34 -0.92 -5.78
C SER A 74 -13.43 -0.36 -6.88
N ASP A 75 -13.16 0.94 -6.86
CA ASP A 75 -12.24 1.63 -7.77
C ASP A 75 -10.78 1.63 -7.29
N SER A 76 -10.47 0.84 -6.25
CA SER A 76 -9.16 0.77 -5.61
C SER A 76 -8.71 2.09 -4.96
N SER A 77 -9.64 2.99 -4.64
CA SER A 77 -9.41 4.08 -3.69
C SER A 77 -9.68 3.62 -2.26
N ILE A 78 -9.19 4.38 -1.27
CA ILE A 78 -9.53 4.17 0.14
C ILE A 78 -10.24 5.41 0.66
N VAL A 79 -11.21 5.20 1.53
CA VAL A 79 -11.88 6.26 2.30
C VAL A 79 -11.81 5.99 3.80
N ASP A 80 -11.90 7.05 4.59
CA ASP A 80 -12.13 6.97 6.04
C ASP A 80 -13.62 6.75 6.37
N GLU A 81 -13.94 6.65 7.66
CA GLU A 81 -15.31 6.50 8.16
C GLU A 81 -16.25 7.68 7.82
N THR A 82 -15.70 8.82 7.39
CA THR A 82 -16.45 10.01 6.97
C THR A 82 -16.61 10.10 5.45
N GLY A 83 -16.04 9.15 4.70
CA GLY A 83 -16.02 9.13 3.25
C GLY A 83 -14.93 10.01 2.62
N ARG A 84 -13.99 10.54 3.40
CA ARG A 84 -12.83 11.28 2.87
C ARG A 84 -11.80 10.32 2.33
N GLY A 85 -11.34 10.57 1.11
CA GLY A 85 -10.37 9.71 0.46
C GLY A 85 -8.98 9.77 1.08
N VAL A 86 -8.18 8.73 0.85
CA VAL A 86 -6.74 8.72 1.12
C VAL A 86 -5.97 9.20 -0.10
N TYR A 87 -4.95 10.01 0.13
CA TYR A 87 -4.08 10.60 -0.86
C TYR A 87 -2.62 10.24 -0.58
N ILE A 88 -1.87 9.98 -1.64
CA ILE A 88 -0.40 9.88 -1.61
C ILE A 88 0.15 11.10 -2.33
N ASN A 89 0.89 11.94 -1.62
CA ASN A 89 1.52 13.12 -2.19
C ASN A 89 2.65 12.71 -3.14
N PRO A 90 2.59 13.03 -4.45
CA PRO A 90 3.59 12.58 -5.42
C PRO A 90 4.95 13.27 -5.25
N ASN A 91 5.03 14.36 -4.47
CA ASN A 91 6.28 15.10 -4.26
C ASN A 91 7.00 14.65 -2.98
N THR A 92 6.27 14.25 -1.94
CA THR A 92 6.81 13.90 -0.62
C THR A 92 6.59 12.44 -0.24
N GLY A 93 5.77 11.71 -0.98
CA GLY A 93 5.34 10.35 -0.65
C GLY A 93 4.39 10.27 0.55
N ASP A 94 4.07 11.38 1.23
CA ASP A 94 3.21 11.37 2.41
C ASP A 94 1.86 10.72 2.10
N VAL A 95 1.44 9.81 2.98
CA VAL A 95 0.16 9.11 2.89
C VAL A 95 -0.76 9.65 3.97
N GLY A 96 -1.95 10.14 3.62
CA GLY A 96 -2.93 10.64 4.58
C GLY A 96 -4.28 10.97 3.95
N LEU A 97 -5.15 11.69 4.65
CA LEU A 97 -6.45 12.06 4.10
C LEU A 97 -6.31 13.18 3.06
N VAL A 98 -7.20 13.16 2.06
CA VAL A 98 -7.35 14.22 1.07
C VAL A 98 -7.54 15.58 1.78
N GLY A 99 -6.69 16.53 1.42
CA GLY A 99 -6.81 17.95 1.70
C GLY A 99 -7.57 18.72 0.61
N GLU A 100 -7.67 20.04 0.77
CA GLU A 100 -8.36 20.89 -0.20
C GLU A 100 -7.72 20.82 -1.60
N GLY A 101 -8.54 20.60 -2.63
CA GLY A 101 -8.10 20.54 -4.03
C GLY A 101 -7.35 19.25 -4.42
N GLN A 102 -7.12 18.33 -3.47
CA GLN A 102 -6.55 17.02 -3.76
C GLN A 102 -7.65 16.03 -4.16
N LYS A 103 -7.25 15.00 -4.91
CA LYS A 103 -8.11 13.85 -5.26
C LYS A 103 -7.57 12.61 -4.59
N ALA A 104 -8.45 11.70 -4.19
CA ALA A 104 -8.06 10.42 -3.62
C ALA A 104 -7.16 9.66 -4.61
N SER A 105 -6.12 9.02 -4.07
CA SER A 105 -5.28 8.12 -4.85
C SER A 105 -6.03 6.80 -5.12
N THR A 106 -5.79 6.22 -6.29
CA THR A 106 -6.33 4.91 -6.68
C THR A 106 -5.19 3.92 -6.93
N GLY A 107 -5.50 2.63 -6.82
CA GLY A 107 -4.54 1.53 -6.98
C GLY A 107 -4.11 0.90 -5.66
N PHE A 108 -4.81 1.18 -4.56
CA PHE A 108 -4.66 0.44 -3.32
C PHE A 108 -5.21 -0.98 -3.48
N SER A 109 -4.54 -1.96 -2.88
CA SER A 109 -4.96 -3.36 -2.95
C SER A 109 -4.38 -4.17 -1.80
N PHE A 110 -4.86 -5.41 -1.66
CA PHE A 110 -4.29 -6.37 -0.74
C PHE A 110 -3.80 -7.62 -1.49
N ASP A 111 -2.60 -8.09 -1.14
CA ASP A 111 -2.15 -9.45 -1.44
C ASP A 111 -2.17 -10.28 -0.15
N GLY A 112 -3.24 -11.07 0.01
CA GLY A 112 -3.55 -11.71 1.28
C GLY A 112 -3.82 -10.69 2.38
N TYR A 113 -2.86 -10.52 3.29
CA TYR A 113 -2.92 -9.52 4.36
C TYR A 113 -2.04 -8.29 4.11
N GLU A 114 -1.13 -8.36 3.14
CA GLU A 114 -0.19 -7.28 2.84
C GLU A 114 -0.89 -6.16 2.07
N PHE A 115 -0.70 -4.92 2.53
CA PHE A 115 -1.23 -3.71 1.91
C PHE A 115 -0.28 -3.18 0.85
N LEU A 116 -0.82 -2.93 -0.34
CA LEU A 116 -0.07 -2.53 -1.52
C LEU A 116 -0.66 -1.27 -2.14
N TYR A 117 0.21 -0.44 -2.74
CA TYR A 117 -0.19 0.62 -3.65
C TYR A 117 0.46 0.40 -5.01
N GLN A 118 -0.38 0.35 -6.05
CA GLN A 118 0.02 0.03 -7.44
C GLN A 118 0.83 -1.28 -7.54
N GLY A 119 0.49 -2.25 -6.69
CA GLY A 119 1.18 -3.55 -6.63
C GLY A 119 2.54 -3.54 -5.92
N ASN A 120 2.89 -2.46 -5.20
CA ASN A 120 4.16 -2.33 -4.49
C ASN A 120 3.94 -2.10 -2.98
N SER A 121 4.84 -2.63 -2.15
CA SER A 121 4.91 -2.45 -0.70
C SER A 121 6.03 -1.50 -0.22
N SER A 122 6.49 -0.56 -1.07
CA SER A 122 7.47 0.50 -0.77
C SER A 122 6.97 1.55 0.25
N PHE A 123 6.49 1.12 1.40
CA PHE A 123 6.10 2.01 2.50
C PHE A 123 7.27 2.23 3.46
N PHE A 124 7.33 3.44 4.00
CA PHE A 124 8.34 3.83 4.98
C PHE A 124 7.68 4.52 6.18
N ALA A 125 8.21 4.24 7.37
CA ALA A 125 7.97 5.02 8.56
C ALA A 125 9.14 6.01 8.72
N CYS A 126 8.87 7.29 8.50
CA CYS A 126 9.88 8.34 8.46
C CYS A 126 9.80 9.25 9.69
N PRO A 127 10.91 9.53 10.40
CA PRO A 127 10.86 10.28 11.66
C PRO A 127 10.23 11.67 11.51
N SER A 128 9.19 11.96 12.29
CA SER A 128 8.49 13.25 12.31
C SER A 128 8.41 13.89 13.71
N GLY A 129 8.88 13.18 14.73
CA GLY A 129 9.00 13.66 16.11
C GLY A 129 9.72 12.65 16.99
N GLU A 130 9.76 12.91 18.29
CA GLU A 130 10.29 11.95 19.27
C GLU A 130 9.35 10.73 19.33
N ASP A 131 9.85 9.56 18.87
CA ASP A 131 9.08 8.31 18.76
C ASP A 131 7.79 8.38 17.91
N VAL A 132 7.72 9.37 17.02
CA VAL A 132 6.63 9.56 16.05
C VAL A 132 7.18 9.49 14.63
N TYR A 133 6.49 8.74 13.78
CA TYR A 133 6.87 8.55 12.38
C TYR A 133 5.69 8.90 11.47
N SER A 134 5.96 9.59 10.37
CA SER A 134 5.00 9.77 9.28
C SER A 134 5.05 8.58 8.34
N LEU A 135 3.89 8.17 7.83
CA LEU A 135 3.78 7.16 6.79
C LEU A 135 4.04 7.78 5.41
N THR A 136 5.01 7.23 4.68
CA THR A 136 5.29 7.63 3.29
C THR A 136 5.29 6.42 2.36
N PHE A 137 5.08 6.65 1.06
CA PHE A 137 5.17 5.67 -0.01
C PHE A 137 6.20 6.12 -1.05
N ASP A 138 7.10 5.22 -1.44
CA ASP A 138 8.18 5.42 -2.43
C ASP A 138 9.04 6.67 -2.20
N TYR A 139 9.08 7.15 -0.95
CA TYR A 139 9.88 8.29 -0.52
C TYR A 139 10.52 7.98 0.83
N SER A 140 11.84 8.13 0.90
CA SER A 140 12.63 7.85 2.09
C SER A 140 13.77 8.85 2.20
N TYR A 141 14.11 9.21 3.44
CA TYR A 141 15.26 10.03 3.82
C TYR A 141 15.98 9.40 5.01
N GLU A 142 17.03 10.07 5.52
CA GLU A 142 17.82 9.56 6.63
C GLU A 142 16.96 9.28 7.86
N GLY A 143 17.08 8.07 8.42
CA GLY A 143 16.30 7.63 9.58
C GLY A 143 14.97 6.96 9.25
N CYS A 144 14.51 6.99 8.00
CA CYS A 144 13.32 6.25 7.60
C CYS A 144 13.52 4.74 7.69
N LEU A 145 12.42 4.05 8.00
CA LEU A 145 12.35 2.62 8.23
C LEU A 145 11.46 2.02 7.14
N GLY A 146 12.01 1.24 6.22
CA GLY A 146 11.19 0.46 5.28
C GLY A 146 10.32 -0.54 6.04
N ILE A 147 9.01 -0.49 5.83
CA ILE A 147 7.99 -1.24 6.57
C ILE A 147 7.10 -2.03 5.63
N THR A 148 6.53 -3.12 6.14
CA THR A 148 5.39 -3.77 5.49
C THR A 148 4.13 -3.43 6.27
N LEU A 149 3.04 -3.15 5.57
CA LEU A 149 1.74 -2.86 6.18
C LEU A 149 0.81 -4.05 6.01
N TYR A 150 0.11 -4.40 7.08
CA TYR A 150 -0.87 -5.48 7.11
C TYR A 150 -2.24 -4.94 7.48
N HIS A 151 -3.31 -5.41 6.83
CA HIS A 151 -4.67 -5.17 7.32
C HIS A 151 -5.01 -6.12 8.46
N ILE A 152 -5.73 -5.58 9.44
CA ILE A 152 -6.20 -6.28 10.65
C ILE A 152 -7.69 -6.04 10.87
#